data_AF-A0A435I8S9-F1
#
_entry.id   AF-A0A435I8S9-F1
#
_cell.length_a   1.000
_cell.length_b   1.000
_cell.length_c   1.000
_cell.angle_alpha   90.00
_cell.angle_beta   90.00
_cell.angle_gamma   90.00
#
_symmetry.space_group_name_H-M   'P 1'
#
loop_
_entity.id
_entity.type
_entity.pdbx_description
1 polymer ?
#
loop_
_entity_poly.entity_id
_entity_poly.type
_entity_poly.pdbx_seq_one_letter_code
_entity_poly.pdbx_strand_id
1 'polypeptide(L)'
;MDNKESITLKFLQGDGDKNSATHPTTAVGMDHVMINFLNGSNGGQMTGSYAVNVITYDQNGIAHDQGSMNIVNGVLDISSASLMYGVSIINTGNTGLLIGGTTTSVTTATEIPHDVGLHFNVDVVDGDGDKASHGFDIVVDANDGHQATLTGDSTYDPNILSGGPGDDILVTATGYNILSGGAGADTFKLEHLDIKDLITDYHGTGPGGEGDKIDLSALFDKAAGTIADYVHYDTSTKTLSVDTDGSGNAANFVAVAELQNGPAAGTITILYDDTAHVQHTVTI
;
A
#
# COMPACT_ATOMS: atom_id res chain seq x y z
N MET A 1 44.77 7.69 -11.27
CA MET A 1 44.68 6.27 -11.63
C MET A 1 44.97 6.13 -13.11
N ASP A 2 46.21 5.77 -13.42
CA ASP A 2 46.68 5.44 -14.76
C ASP A 2 46.33 3.99 -15.13
N ASN A 3 46.73 3.54 -16.32
CA ASN A 3 46.41 2.19 -16.79
C ASN A 3 46.88 1.12 -15.78
N LYS A 4 45.97 0.20 -15.44
CA LYS A 4 46.10 -0.89 -14.45
C LYS A 4 46.26 -0.45 -13.00
N GLU A 5 46.18 0.84 -12.70
CA GLU A 5 46.05 1.29 -11.32
C GLU A 5 44.62 1.05 -10.82
N SER A 6 44.51 0.85 -9.51
CA SER A 6 43.24 0.62 -8.86
C SER A 6 43.08 1.47 -7.60
N ILE A 7 41.84 1.80 -7.28
CA ILE A 7 41.45 2.28 -5.96
C ILE A 7 40.51 1.27 -5.31
N THR A 8 40.62 1.13 -3.99
CA THR A 8 39.65 0.39 -3.17
C THR A 8 39.02 1.34 -2.17
N LEU A 9 37.69 1.39 -2.19
CA LEU A 9 36.86 2.07 -1.21
C LEU A 9 36.33 1.03 -0.22
N LYS A 10 36.46 1.30 1.08
CA LYS A 10 35.85 0.50 2.15
C LYS A 10 34.78 1.34 2.81
N PHE A 11 33.62 0.76 3.05
CA PHE A 11 32.50 1.45 3.67
C PHE A 11 32.49 1.14 5.16
N LEU A 12 32.68 2.19 5.96
CA LEU A 12 32.85 2.11 7.40
C LEU A 12 31.92 3.11 8.07
N GLN A 13 31.30 2.69 9.17
CA GLN A 13 30.55 3.56 10.07
C GLN A 13 31.35 3.72 11.37
N GLY A 14 31.55 4.97 11.79
CA GLY A 14 32.11 5.30 13.10
C GLY A 14 31.11 5.06 14.22
N ASP A 15 31.57 5.11 15.47
CA ASP A 15 30.74 4.97 16.67
C ASP A 15 29.76 6.13 16.92
N GLY A 16 29.83 7.20 16.12
CA GLY A 16 28.93 8.36 16.20
C GLY A 16 29.45 9.49 17.09
N ASP A 17 30.61 9.33 17.71
CA ASP A 17 31.21 10.34 18.58
C ASP A 17 31.91 11.45 17.80
N LYS A 18 31.83 12.69 18.32
CA LYS A 18 32.39 13.90 17.67
C LYS A 18 33.72 14.35 18.27
N ASN A 19 34.36 13.52 19.09
CA ASN A 19 35.62 13.86 19.76
C ASN A 19 36.85 13.43 18.92
N SER A 20 38.04 13.90 19.27
CA SER A 20 39.27 13.68 18.49
C SER A 20 40.02 12.37 18.83
N ALA A 21 39.43 11.44 19.58
CA ALA A 21 40.04 10.16 19.91
C ALA A 21 40.05 9.19 18.73
N THR A 22 40.85 8.13 18.83
CA THR A 22 40.83 7.03 17.87
C THR A 22 39.58 6.20 18.09
N HIS A 23 38.71 6.14 17.10
CA HIS A 23 37.40 5.49 17.21
C HIS A 23 37.36 4.15 16.50
N PRO A 24 36.73 3.11 17.09
CA PRO A 24 36.44 1.88 16.37
C PRO A 24 35.50 2.17 15.20
N THR A 25 35.72 1.49 14.08
CA THR A 25 34.83 1.54 12.92
C THR A 25 34.30 0.15 12.64
N THR A 26 33.05 0.08 12.19
CA THR A 26 32.41 -1.17 11.77
C THR A 26 32.14 -1.11 10.28
N ALA A 27 32.31 -2.22 9.57
CA ALA A 27 31.97 -2.30 8.16
C ALA A 27 30.45 -2.13 7.98
N VAL A 28 30.05 -1.32 6.99
CA VAL A 28 28.63 -1.06 6.68
C VAL A 28 28.37 -1.38 5.22
N GLY A 29 27.26 -2.07 4.95
CA GLY A 29 26.89 -2.48 3.61
C GLY A 29 26.13 -1.38 2.86
N MET A 30 26.44 -1.18 1.59
CA MET A 30 25.80 -0.24 0.65
C MET A 30 25.14 -1.02 -0.48
N ASP A 31 23.92 -0.67 -0.90
CA ASP A 31 23.30 -1.29 -2.09
C ASP A 31 23.60 -0.52 -3.37
N HIS A 32 24.01 0.75 -3.22
CA HIS A 32 24.25 1.66 -4.33
C HIS A 32 25.43 2.60 -4.03
N VAL A 33 26.31 2.73 -5.03
CA VAL A 33 27.53 3.53 -4.97
C VAL A 33 27.70 4.27 -6.29
N MET A 34 27.70 5.59 -6.24
CA MET A 34 28.05 6.46 -7.37
C MET A 34 29.42 7.06 -7.15
N ILE A 35 30.25 7.04 -8.20
CA ILE A 35 31.60 7.56 -8.17
C ILE A 35 31.80 8.50 -9.35
N ASN A 36 32.12 9.75 -9.03
CA ASN A 36 32.38 10.77 -10.01
C ASN A 36 33.86 10.74 -10.40
N PHE A 37 34.14 10.78 -11.69
CA PHE A 37 35.45 10.76 -12.30
C PHE A 37 35.70 12.02 -13.14
N LEU A 38 36.92 12.52 -13.00
CA LEU A 38 37.49 13.61 -13.77
C LEU A 38 38.67 13.09 -14.60
N ASN A 39 38.99 13.79 -15.68
CA ASN A 39 40.12 13.46 -16.55
C ASN A 39 41.43 13.64 -15.78
N GLY A 40 42.24 12.59 -15.72
CA GLY A 40 43.46 12.55 -14.92
C GLY A 40 44.58 13.47 -15.40
N SER A 41 44.56 13.91 -16.66
CA SER A 41 45.60 14.80 -17.19
C SER A 41 45.38 16.27 -16.85
N ASN A 42 44.13 16.69 -16.62
CA ASN A 42 43.80 18.12 -16.45
C ASN A 42 42.71 18.42 -15.40
N GLY A 43 42.14 17.41 -14.74
CA GLY A 43 41.04 17.56 -13.79
C GLY A 43 39.71 18.01 -14.41
N GLY A 44 39.62 18.03 -15.74
CA GLY A 44 38.41 18.43 -16.45
C GLY A 44 37.30 17.37 -16.38
N GLN A 45 36.07 17.78 -16.66
CA GLN A 45 34.94 16.85 -16.73
C GLN A 45 35.15 15.79 -17.82
N MET A 46 34.86 14.54 -17.50
CA MET A 46 34.88 13.44 -18.48
C MET A 46 33.57 13.44 -19.30
N THR A 47 33.68 13.24 -20.61
CA THR A 47 32.55 13.09 -21.54
C THR A 47 32.67 11.80 -22.33
N GLY A 48 31.56 11.12 -22.59
CA GLY A 48 31.54 9.81 -23.26
C GLY A 48 31.60 8.63 -22.28
N SER A 49 31.99 7.46 -22.79
CA SER A 49 32.01 6.18 -22.06
C SER A 49 33.45 5.66 -21.91
N TYR A 50 33.84 5.28 -20.68
CA TYR A 50 35.18 4.75 -20.38
C TYR A 50 35.06 3.48 -19.55
N ALA A 51 35.62 2.38 -20.06
CA ALA A 51 35.59 1.10 -19.40
C ALA A 51 36.56 1.04 -18.20
N VAL A 52 36.10 0.44 -17.11
CA VAL A 52 36.86 0.07 -15.91
C VAL A 52 36.47 -1.35 -15.51
N ASN A 53 37.35 -2.08 -14.82
CA ASN A 53 36.96 -3.33 -14.17
C ASN A 53 36.56 -3.06 -12.72
N VAL A 54 35.49 -3.68 -12.24
CA VAL A 54 34.97 -3.43 -10.90
C VAL A 54 34.87 -4.73 -10.10
N ILE A 55 35.30 -4.66 -8.85
CA ILE A 55 35.21 -5.76 -7.88
C ILE A 55 34.48 -5.22 -6.65
N THR A 56 33.47 -5.93 -6.17
CA THR A 56 32.76 -5.60 -4.92
C THR A 56 33.21 -6.54 -3.81
N TYR A 57 33.02 -6.14 -2.55
CA TYR A 57 33.35 -6.97 -1.39
C TYR A 57 32.13 -7.20 -0.52
N ASP A 58 31.95 -8.42 -0.02
CA ASP A 58 30.90 -8.73 0.95
C ASP A 58 31.34 -8.44 2.40
N GLN A 59 30.45 -8.72 3.35
CA GLN A 59 30.67 -8.48 4.79
C GLN A 59 31.89 -9.20 5.37
N ASN A 60 32.32 -10.30 4.74
CA ASN A 60 33.48 -11.09 5.15
C ASN A 60 34.76 -10.64 4.42
N GLY A 61 34.66 -9.65 3.53
CA GLY A 61 35.76 -9.16 2.70
C GLY A 61 36.07 -10.07 1.51
N ILE A 62 35.17 -10.97 1.12
CA ILE A 62 35.34 -11.79 -0.09
C ILE A 62 35.07 -10.92 -1.32
N ALA A 63 35.96 -11.02 -2.31
CA ALA A 63 35.88 -10.28 -3.56
C ALA A 63 34.92 -10.95 -4.56
N HIS A 64 34.05 -10.14 -5.17
CA HIS A 64 33.11 -10.53 -6.22
C HIS A 64 33.37 -9.69 -7.47
N ASP A 65 33.96 -10.29 -8.50
CA ASP A 65 34.27 -9.60 -9.76
C ASP A 65 32.99 -9.31 -10.54
N GLN A 66 32.73 -8.03 -10.78
CA GLN A 66 31.59 -7.54 -11.56
C GLN A 66 31.96 -7.39 -13.05
N GLY A 67 33.24 -7.59 -13.40
CA GLY A 67 33.74 -7.44 -14.75
C GLY A 67 33.81 -5.97 -15.21
N SER A 68 33.71 -5.77 -16.52
CA SER A 68 33.86 -4.44 -17.12
C SER A 68 32.58 -3.64 -17.00
N MET A 69 32.68 -2.45 -16.39
CA MET A 69 31.62 -1.44 -16.32
C MET A 69 32.08 -0.13 -16.94
N ASN A 70 31.15 0.76 -17.27
CA ASN A 70 31.44 2.02 -17.94
C ASN A 70 31.22 3.20 -17.01
N ILE A 71 32.21 4.08 -16.95
CA ILE A 71 32.03 5.47 -16.52
C ILE A 71 31.35 6.21 -17.67
N VAL A 72 30.13 6.72 -17.46
CA VAL A 72 29.36 7.47 -18.45
C VAL A 72 29.31 8.93 -18.04
N ASN A 73 29.85 9.82 -18.88
CA ASN A 73 29.92 11.27 -18.63
C ASN A 73 30.51 11.63 -17.25
N GLY A 74 31.51 10.86 -16.83
CA GLY A 74 32.17 11.05 -15.55
C GLY A 74 31.48 10.40 -14.36
N VAL A 75 30.44 9.58 -14.55
CA VAL A 75 29.78 8.86 -13.45
C VAL A 75 29.93 7.35 -13.65
N LEU A 76 30.46 6.67 -12.64
CA LEU A 76 30.31 5.22 -12.49
C LEU A 76 29.21 4.97 -11.48
N ASP A 77 28.15 4.31 -11.93
CA ASP A 77 27.02 3.93 -11.10
C ASP A 77 27.07 2.42 -10.86
N ILE A 78 27.01 2.03 -9.59
CA ILE A 78 27.17 0.64 -9.13
C ILE A 78 26.00 0.32 -8.21
N SER A 79 25.08 -0.49 -8.70
CA SER A 79 23.98 -1.07 -7.93
C SER A 79 24.15 -2.59 -7.80
N SER A 80 23.88 -3.15 -6.63
CA SER A 80 23.98 -4.60 -6.39
C SER A 80 22.74 -5.12 -5.68
N ALA A 81 22.31 -6.34 -6.02
CA ALA A 81 21.21 -7.04 -5.33
C ALA A 81 21.58 -7.47 -3.90
N SER A 82 22.88 -7.48 -3.57
CA SER A 82 23.40 -7.74 -2.22
C SER A 82 24.25 -6.57 -1.75
N LEU A 83 24.24 -6.32 -0.44
CA LEU A 83 25.02 -5.23 0.15
C LEU A 83 26.52 -5.37 -0.12
N MET A 84 27.13 -4.30 -0.60
CA MET A 84 28.56 -4.15 -0.83
C MET A 84 29.21 -3.46 0.38
N TYR A 85 30.28 -4.02 0.91
CA TYR A 85 31.04 -3.46 2.05
C TYR A 85 32.35 -2.77 1.58
N GLY A 86 32.62 -2.85 0.28
CA GLY A 86 33.66 -2.10 -0.39
C GLY A 86 33.58 -2.30 -1.90
N VAL A 87 34.30 -1.45 -2.64
CA VAL A 87 34.41 -1.51 -4.09
C VAL A 87 35.84 -1.21 -4.50
N SER A 88 36.40 -2.03 -5.39
CA SER A 88 37.63 -1.75 -6.11
C SER A 88 37.34 -1.41 -7.56
N ILE A 89 37.98 -0.37 -8.07
CA ILE A 89 37.87 0.09 -9.45
C ILE A 89 39.25 0.05 -10.05
N ILE A 90 39.40 -0.66 -11.15
CA ILE A 90 40.66 -0.85 -11.86
C ILE A 90 40.55 -0.15 -13.20
N ASN A 91 41.44 0.81 -13.46
CA ASN A 91 41.48 1.48 -14.76
C ASN A 91 42.07 0.52 -15.81
N THR A 92 41.25 0.11 -16.78
CA THR A 92 41.69 -0.76 -17.88
C THR A 92 42.04 0.03 -19.13
N GLY A 93 41.68 1.32 -19.18
CA GLY A 93 41.92 2.23 -20.30
C GLY A 93 43.25 2.98 -20.21
N ASN A 94 43.58 3.72 -21.26
CA ASN A 94 44.79 4.54 -21.34
C ASN A 94 44.57 5.98 -20.83
N THR A 95 43.32 6.37 -20.59
CA THR A 95 42.98 7.68 -20.03
C THR A 95 43.19 7.65 -18.52
N GLY A 96 43.97 8.59 -17.98
CA GLY A 96 44.11 8.75 -16.54
C GLY A 96 42.77 9.15 -15.91
N LEU A 97 42.48 8.62 -14.72
CA LEU A 97 41.25 8.90 -13.98
C LEU A 97 41.56 9.54 -12.62
N LEU A 98 40.83 10.60 -12.28
CA LEU A 98 40.80 11.23 -10.95
C LEU A 98 39.40 11.07 -10.35
N ILE A 99 39.31 10.93 -9.03
CA ILE A 99 38.03 10.85 -8.35
C ILE A 99 37.59 12.27 -7.98
N GLY A 100 36.44 12.67 -8.51
CA GLY A 100 35.80 13.95 -8.21
C GLY A 100 34.85 13.90 -7.01
N GLY A 101 34.41 12.70 -6.61
CA GLY A 101 33.55 12.51 -5.44
C GLY A 101 32.93 11.12 -5.39
N THR A 102 32.35 10.77 -4.24
CA THR A 102 31.67 9.50 -4.01
C THR A 102 30.36 9.74 -3.27
N THR A 103 29.29 9.09 -3.71
CA THR A 103 28.01 9.05 -3.01
C THR A 103 27.67 7.58 -2.75
N THR A 104 27.34 7.26 -1.51
CA THR A 104 26.96 5.90 -1.09
C THR A 104 25.59 5.97 -0.45
N SER A 105 24.70 5.04 -0.80
CA SER A 105 23.36 4.95 -0.22
C SER A 105 23.01 3.50 0.15
N VAL A 106 22.01 3.38 1.01
CA VAL A 106 21.27 2.14 1.26
C VAL A 106 19.81 2.47 1.01
N THR A 107 19.21 1.85 0.02
CA THR A 107 17.78 1.92 -0.26
C THR A 107 17.07 0.94 0.67
N THR A 108 16.42 1.44 1.70
CA THR A 108 15.58 0.63 2.60
C THR A 108 14.17 0.49 2.04
N ALA A 109 14.02 0.31 0.73
CA ALA A 109 12.71 0.03 0.14
C ALA A 109 12.32 -1.40 0.52
N THR A 110 11.73 -1.54 1.71
CA THR A 110 10.92 -2.70 2.02
C THR A 110 9.71 -2.60 1.10
N GLU A 111 9.74 -3.31 -0.02
CA GLU A 111 8.53 -3.58 -0.81
C GLU A 111 7.67 -4.51 0.07
N ILE A 112 6.79 -3.92 0.88
CA ILE A 112 5.80 -4.71 1.61
C ILE A 112 4.76 -5.12 0.56
N PRO A 113 4.51 -6.42 0.35
CA PRO A 113 3.52 -6.85 -0.63
C PRO A 113 2.16 -6.27 -0.24
N HIS A 114 1.33 -5.88 -1.22
CA HIS A 114 -0.04 -5.46 -0.95
C HIS A 114 -0.86 -6.57 -0.30
N ASP A 115 -1.92 -6.18 0.39
CA ASP A 115 -2.90 -7.11 0.94
C ASP A 115 -3.51 -8.00 -0.14
N VAL A 116 -3.73 -9.26 0.21
CA VAL A 116 -4.26 -10.27 -0.70
C VAL A 116 -5.59 -10.79 -0.17
N GLY A 117 -6.67 -10.50 -0.89
CA GLY A 117 -7.95 -11.19 -0.72
C GLY A 117 -7.87 -12.62 -1.27
N LEU A 118 -8.14 -13.60 -0.42
CA LEU A 118 -8.25 -15.01 -0.80
C LEU A 118 -9.70 -15.46 -0.62
N HIS A 119 -10.36 -15.77 -1.73
CA HIS A 119 -11.71 -16.29 -1.74
C HIS A 119 -11.69 -17.82 -1.64
N PHE A 120 -12.31 -18.37 -0.60
CA PHE A 120 -12.46 -19.81 -0.43
C PHE A 120 -13.91 -20.22 -0.63
N ASN A 121 -14.12 -21.26 -1.42
CA ASN A 121 -15.41 -21.93 -1.51
C ASN A 121 -15.33 -23.32 -0.90
N VAL A 122 -16.26 -23.62 0.01
CA VAL A 122 -16.39 -24.93 0.65
C VAL A 122 -17.69 -25.57 0.17
N ASP A 123 -17.55 -26.65 -0.58
CA ASP A 123 -18.66 -27.49 -0.99
C ASP A 123 -18.73 -28.74 -0.08
N VAL A 124 -19.84 -28.90 0.62
CA VAL A 124 -20.18 -30.10 1.37
C VAL A 124 -21.18 -30.90 0.55
N VAL A 125 -20.74 -32.06 0.05
CA VAL A 125 -21.59 -33.02 -0.65
C VAL A 125 -21.86 -34.20 0.27
N ASP A 126 -23.12 -34.55 0.49
CA ASP A 126 -23.47 -35.67 1.35
C ASP A 126 -23.53 -37.01 0.60
N GLY A 127 -24.04 -38.05 1.25
CA GLY A 127 -24.05 -39.41 0.72
C GLY A 127 -25.03 -39.66 -0.44
N ASP A 128 -26.02 -38.79 -0.64
CA ASP A 128 -26.97 -38.91 -1.75
C ASP A 128 -26.70 -37.92 -2.90
N GLY A 129 -25.74 -37.01 -2.69
CA GLY A 129 -25.27 -36.06 -3.70
C GLY A 129 -25.80 -34.65 -3.49
N ASP A 130 -26.56 -34.40 -2.43
CA ASP A 130 -26.97 -33.07 -2.03
C ASP A 130 -25.73 -32.22 -1.67
N LYS A 131 -25.71 -30.98 -2.17
CA LYS A 131 -24.58 -30.06 -2.05
C LYS A 131 -25.01 -28.82 -1.26
N ALA A 132 -24.30 -28.51 -0.18
CA ALA A 132 -24.29 -27.21 0.48
C ALA A 132 -22.97 -26.49 0.17
N SER A 133 -23.03 -25.21 -0.17
CA SER A 133 -21.86 -24.38 -0.47
C SER A 133 -21.79 -23.19 0.46
N HIS A 134 -20.59 -22.87 0.91
CA HIS A 134 -20.30 -21.67 1.68
C HIS A 134 -19.03 -21.01 1.17
N GLY A 135 -19.13 -19.74 0.83
CA GLY A 135 -17.98 -18.87 0.56
C GLY A 135 -17.51 -18.20 1.84
N PHE A 136 -16.20 -18.03 2.00
CA PHE A 136 -15.65 -17.07 2.96
C PHE A 136 -14.33 -16.52 2.43
N ASP A 137 -14.05 -15.28 2.80
CA ASP A 137 -12.84 -14.59 2.37
C ASP A 137 -11.83 -14.53 3.52
N ILE A 138 -10.56 -14.68 3.18
CA ILE A 138 -9.44 -14.38 4.08
C ILE A 138 -8.66 -13.24 3.46
N VAL A 139 -8.50 -12.14 4.20
CA VAL A 139 -7.49 -11.13 3.86
C VAL A 139 -6.17 -11.55 4.48
N VAL A 140 -5.15 -11.69 3.63
CA VAL A 140 -3.77 -11.79 4.07
C VAL A 140 -3.22 -10.37 4.11
N ASP A 141 -3.28 -9.81 5.31
CA ASP A 141 -2.74 -8.50 5.67
C ASP A 141 -1.20 -8.57 5.71
N ALA A 142 -0.55 -7.74 4.90
CA ALA A 142 0.91 -7.61 4.91
C ALA A 142 1.44 -6.65 5.99
N ASN A 143 0.52 -6.06 6.76
CA ASN A 143 0.72 -5.10 7.84
C ASN A 143 1.41 -3.83 7.35
N ASP A 144 1.05 -3.41 6.14
CA ASP A 144 1.60 -2.23 5.45
C ASP A 144 0.70 -0.98 5.55
N GLY A 145 -0.51 -1.15 6.11
CA GLY A 145 -1.51 -0.08 6.21
C GLY A 145 -2.05 0.38 4.86
N HIS A 146 -1.97 -0.46 3.82
CA HIS A 146 -2.61 -0.19 2.54
C HIS A 146 -4.10 -0.49 2.58
N GLN A 147 -4.79 -0.04 1.52
CA GLN A 147 -6.22 -0.22 1.32
C GLN A 147 -6.46 -1.53 0.58
N ALA A 148 -7.19 -2.46 1.20
CA ALA A 148 -7.76 -3.61 0.53
C ALA A 148 -9.09 -3.22 -0.16
N THR A 149 -9.37 -3.84 -1.30
CA THR A 149 -10.71 -3.81 -1.91
C THR A 149 -11.26 -5.22 -1.92
N LEU A 150 -12.28 -5.45 -1.10
CA LEU A 150 -13.01 -6.71 -1.01
C LEU A 150 -14.32 -6.58 -1.77
N THR A 151 -14.69 -7.60 -2.53
CA THR A 151 -15.97 -7.64 -3.24
C THR A 151 -16.64 -8.97 -2.98
N GLY A 152 -17.87 -8.93 -2.48
CA GLY A 152 -18.68 -10.12 -2.27
C GLY A 152 -18.98 -10.85 -3.59
N ASP A 153 -19.35 -12.12 -3.50
CA ASP A 153 -19.71 -12.94 -4.65
C ASP A 153 -21.20 -13.29 -4.59
N SER A 154 -21.93 -12.87 -5.62
CA SER A 154 -23.38 -13.09 -5.78
C SER A 154 -23.81 -14.56 -5.78
N THR A 155 -22.89 -15.51 -5.91
CA THR A 155 -23.19 -16.95 -5.86
C THR A 155 -23.30 -17.48 -4.42
N TYR A 156 -22.91 -16.70 -3.42
CA TYR A 156 -22.90 -17.08 -2.01
C TYR A 156 -23.72 -16.13 -1.14
N ASP A 157 -24.42 -16.70 -0.18
CA ASP A 157 -25.25 -15.96 0.79
C ASP A 157 -25.21 -16.70 2.16
N PRO A 158 -24.63 -16.12 3.23
CA PRO A 158 -24.07 -14.78 3.28
C PRO A 158 -22.62 -14.66 2.80
N ASN A 159 -22.23 -13.46 2.34
CA ASN A 159 -20.81 -13.08 2.25
C ASN A 159 -20.30 -12.55 3.59
N ILE A 160 -19.06 -12.87 3.94
CA ILE A 160 -18.38 -12.35 5.13
C ILE A 160 -17.12 -11.61 4.66
N LEU A 161 -17.13 -10.28 4.74
CA LEU A 161 -16.05 -9.41 4.30
C LEU A 161 -15.40 -8.75 5.53
N SER A 162 -14.08 -8.88 5.66
CA SER A 162 -13.31 -8.27 6.75
C SER A 162 -12.09 -7.57 6.18
N GLY A 163 -12.00 -6.25 6.31
CA GLY A 163 -10.89 -5.43 5.78
C GLY A 163 -9.58 -5.65 6.53
N GLY A 164 -9.60 -5.43 7.84
CA GLY A 164 -8.41 -5.56 8.69
C GLY A 164 -7.89 -4.18 9.09
N PRO A 165 -6.59 -4.01 9.36
CA PRO A 165 -5.98 -2.69 9.49
C PRO A 165 -5.80 -2.05 8.12
N GLY A 166 -6.14 -0.78 7.96
CA GLY A 166 -6.07 -0.07 6.68
C GLY A 166 -7.32 0.76 6.43
N ASP A 167 -7.28 1.62 5.42
CA ASP A 167 -8.48 2.34 4.98
C ASP A 167 -9.15 1.51 3.86
N ASP A 168 -9.99 0.54 4.18
CA ASP A 168 -10.45 -0.49 3.23
C ASP A 168 -11.73 -0.12 2.47
N ILE A 169 -11.99 -0.83 1.36
CA ILE A 169 -13.24 -0.74 0.60
C ILE A 169 -13.89 -2.12 0.57
N LEU A 170 -15.07 -2.25 1.19
CA LEU A 170 -15.86 -3.48 1.22
C LEU A 170 -17.11 -3.28 0.34
N VAL A 171 -17.14 -3.93 -0.81
CA VAL A 171 -18.25 -3.87 -1.78
C VAL A 171 -19.15 -5.10 -1.61
N THR A 172 -20.42 -4.88 -1.33
CA THR A 172 -21.39 -5.97 -1.13
C THR A 172 -21.82 -6.61 -2.45
N ALA A 173 -22.24 -7.87 -2.37
CA ALA A 173 -23.00 -8.52 -3.44
C ALA A 173 -24.47 -8.64 -3.03
N THR A 174 -25.31 -9.17 -3.92
CA THR A 174 -26.70 -9.52 -3.59
C THR A 174 -26.78 -10.51 -2.44
N GLY A 175 -27.90 -10.55 -1.72
CA GLY A 175 -28.09 -11.40 -0.55
C GLY A 175 -27.66 -10.71 0.75
N TYR A 176 -27.57 -11.48 1.83
CA TYR A 176 -27.18 -10.94 3.14
C TYR A 176 -25.65 -10.89 3.26
N ASN A 177 -25.08 -9.74 3.62
CA ASN A 177 -23.64 -9.59 3.81
C ASN A 177 -23.31 -9.21 5.26
N ILE A 178 -22.17 -9.73 5.76
CA ILE A 178 -21.59 -9.39 7.07
C ILE A 178 -20.27 -8.68 6.81
N LEU A 179 -20.16 -7.43 7.26
CA LEU A 179 -19.06 -6.52 6.95
C LEU A 179 -18.34 -6.11 8.24
N SER A 180 -17.02 -6.18 8.23
CA SER A 180 -16.12 -5.66 9.27
C SER A 180 -15.03 -4.85 8.59
N GLY A 181 -14.99 -3.55 8.84
CA GLY A 181 -13.93 -2.69 8.31
C GLY A 181 -12.60 -3.05 8.95
N GLY A 182 -12.59 -3.13 10.28
CA GLY A 182 -11.40 -3.34 11.09
C GLY A 182 -10.91 -2.01 11.66
N ALA A 183 -9.65 -1.67 11.44
CA ALA A 183 -9.04 -0.46 11.99
C ALA A 183 -8.57 0.46 10.87
N GLY A 184 -9.14 1.66 10.78
CA GLY A 184 -8.83 2.64 9.74
C GLY A 184 -10.12 3.26 9.21
N ALA A 185 -10.02 4.10 8.18
CA ALA A 185 -11.16 4.85 7.66
C ALA A 185 -11.85 4.09 6.51
N ASP A 186 -12.65 3.10 6.86
CA ASP A 186 -13.20 2.13 5.91
C ASP A 186 -14.40 2.66 5.10
N THR A 187 -14.65 2.04 3.94
CA THR A 187 -15.80 2.35 3.07
C THR A 187 -16.63 1.10 2.82
N PHE A 188 -17.84 1.07 3.39
CA PHE A 188 -18.84 0.03 3.17
C PHE A 188 -19.73 0.42 1.99
N LYS A 189 -19.52 -0.18 0.83
CA LYS A 189 -20.27 0.13 -0.39
C LYS A 189 -21.43 -0.85 -0.57
N LEU A 190 -22.64 -0.35 -0.44
CA LEU A 190 -23.87 -1.12 -0.56
C LEU A 190 -24.45 -0.95 -1.98
N GLU A 191 -24.57 -2.04 -2.74
CA GLU A 191 -25.01 -1.98 -4.14
C GLU A 191 -26.44 -2.52 -4.37
N HIS A 192 -27.08 -3.07 -3.33
CA HIS A 192 -28.38 -3.74 -3.45
C HIS A 192 -29.39 -3.32 -2.34
N LEU A 193 -30.69 -3.53 -2.63
CA LEU A 193 -31.84 -3.20 -1.78
C LEU A 193 -32.67 -4.44 -1.40
N ASP A 194 -32.14 -5.63 -1.65
CA ASP A 194 -32.83 -6.90 -1.54
C ASP A 194 -32.98 -7.37 -0.08
N ILE A 195 -31.89 -7.38 0.66
CA ILE A 195 -31.82 -7.73 2.08
C ILE A 195 -30.93 -6.72 2.80
N LYS A 196 -31.25 -6.38 4.05
CA LYS A 196 -30.39 -5.51 4.85
C LYS A 196 -29.10 -6.23 5.24
N ASP A 197 -27.97 -5.58 5.02
CA ASP A 197 -26.66 -6.10 5.44
C ASP A 197 -26.39 -5.86 6.93
N LEU A 198 -25.33 -6.47 7.45
CA LEU A 198 -24.84 -6.25 8.81
C LEU A 198 -23.43 -5.65 8.77
N ILE A 199 -23.29 -4.42 9.24
CA ILE A 199 -21.99 -3.77 9.48
C ILE A 199 -21.67 -3.90 10.96
N THR A 200 -20.56 -4.56 11.28
CA THR A 200 -20.27 -5.03 12.64
C THR A 200 -19.54 -4.00 13.51
N ASP A 201 -18.76 -3.12 12.89
CA ASP A 201 -17.75 -2.28 13.56
C ASP A 201 -17.66 -0.85 13.03
N TYR A 202 -18.73 -0.26 12.50
CA TYR A 202 -18.70 1.10 11.93
C TYR A 202 -18.19 2.19 12.90
N HIS A 203 -17.03 2.80 12.62
CA HIS A 203 -16.42 3.88 13.38
C HIS A 203 -16.34 5.18 12.55
N GLY A 204 -17.49 5.85 12.41
CA GLY A 204 -17.59 7.13 11.69
C GLY A 204 -16.89 8.33 12.34
N THR A 205 -17.36 9.55 12.09
CA THR A 205 -16.68 10.76 12.56
C THR A 205 -16.97 11.05 14.03
N GLY A 206 -15.94 11.28 14.86
CA GLY A 206 -16.13 11.69 16.25
C GLY A 206 -14.95 11.33 17.15
N PRO A 207 -15.02 11.62 18.46
CA PRO A 207 -13.97 11.23 19.40
C PRO A 207 -13.79 9.72 19.44
N GLY A 208 -12.62 9.24 19.01
CA GLY A 208 -12.32 7.81 18.91
C GLY A 208 -12.93 7.10 17.70
N GLY A 209 -13.47 7.85 16.74
CA GLY A 209 -13.86 7.33 15.43
C GLY A 209 -12.68 7.33 14.45
N GLU A 210 -12.72 6.44 13.46
CA GLU A 210 -11.63 6.18 12.53
C GLU A 210 -11.88 6.84 11.16
N GLY A 211 -13.14 7.17 10.85
CA GLY A 211 -13.52 7.93 9.65
C GLY A 211 -14.29 7.13 8.62
N ASP A 212 -14.98 6.08 9.07
CA ASP A 212 -15.73 5.16 8.21
C ASP A 212 -16.84 5.85 7.44
N LYS A 213 -17.15 5.28 6.28
CA LYS A 213 -18.13 5.80 5.33
C LYS A 213 -19.02 4.68 4.84
N ILE A 214 -20.28 4.99 4.59
CA ILE A 214 -21.21 4.09 3.91
C ILE A 214 -21.48 4.70 2.54
N ASP A 215 -21.10 3.99 1.48
CA ASP A 215 -21.32 4.40 0.11
C ASP A 215 -22.62 3.81 -0.42
N LEU A 216 -23.57 4.70 -0.71
CA LEU A 216 -24.90 4.41 -1.23
C LEU A 216 -25.08 4.93 -2.67
N SER A 217 -24.00 5.35 -3.33
CA SER A 217 -24.03 5.90 -4.70
C SER A 217 -24.67 4.96 -5.72
N ALA A 218 -24.60 3.65 -5.50
CA ALA A 218 -25.24 2.66 -6.36
C ALA A 218 -26.76 2.54 -6.16
N LEU A 219 -27.30 3.03 -5.04
CA LEU A 219 -28.69 2.80 -4.64
C LEU A 219 -29.63 3.91 -5.13
N PHE A 220 -29.14 5.15 -5.22
CA PHE A 220 -29.93 6.29 -5.68
C PHE A 220 -29.05 7.44 -6.18
N ASP A 221 -29.59 8.22 -7.12
CA ASP A 221 -29.07 9.54 -7.47
C ASP A 221 -29.93 10.61 -6.78
N LYS A 222 -29.31 11.51 -6.03
CA LYS A 222 -30.01 12.60 -5.36
C LYS A 222 -30.45 13.67 -6.37
N ALA A 223 -31.74 13.74 -6.65
CA ALA A 223 -32.33 14.67 -7.60
C ALA A 223 -32.75 16.02 -7.00
N ALA A 224 -33.57 16.00 -5.95
CA ALA A 224 -34.09 17.21 -5.28
C ALA A 224 -34.08 17.00 -3.75
N GLY A 225 -34.74 17.86 -2.98
CA GLY A 225 -34.88 17.67 -1.53
C GLY A 225 -33.57 17.74 -0.73
N THR A 226 -33.62 17.20 0.48
CA THR A 226 -32.50 17.06 1.41
C THR A 226 -32.05 15.61 1.50
N ILE A 227 -30.87 15.31 2.07
CA ILE A 227 -30.45 13.92 2.25
C ILE A 227 -31.42 13.14 3.17
N ALA A 228 -32.10 13.82 4.10
CA ALA A 228 -33.07 13.18 4.99
C ALA A 228 -34.31 12.62 4.26
N ASP A 229 -34.56 13.08 3.02
CA ASP A 229 -35.63 12.52 2.17
C ASP A 229 -35.21 11.19 1.52
N TYR A 230 -33.91 10.88 1.53
CA TYR A 230 -33.33 9.68 0.89
C TYR A 230 -32.74 8.70 1.90
N VAL A 231 -32.14 9.15 3.00
CA VAL A 231 -31.40 8.29 3.93
C VAL A 231 -31.82 8.57 5.36
N HIS A 232 -32.16 7.50 6.09
CA HIS A 232 -32.55 7.58 7.48
C HIS A 232 -31.81 6.53 8.31
N TYR A 233 -31.32 6.95 9.47
CA TYR A 233 -30.75 6.05 10.48
C TYR A 233 -31.59 6.10 11.76
N ASP A 234 -32.15 4.96 12.14
CA ASP A 234 -32.88 4.80 13.38
C ASP A 234 -31.94 4.27 14.48
N THR A 235 -31.63 5.10 15.46
CA THR A 235 -30.73 4.75 16.59
C THR A 235 -31.31 3.68 17.52
N SER A 236 -32.63 3.49 17.53
CA SER A 236 -33.29 2.47 18.38
C SER A 236 -33.17 1.08 17.78
N THR A 237 -33.30 0.99 16.45
CA THR A 237 -33.20 -0.27 15.70
C THR A 237 -31.84 -0.48 15.04
N LYS A 238 -30.95 0.53 15.12
CA LYS A 238 -29.63 0.58 14.48
C LYS A 238 -29.68 0.38 12.97
N THR A 239 -30.81 0.70 12.36
CA THR A 239 -31.06 0.39 10.96
C THR A 239 -30.88 1.64 10.10
N LEU A 240 -30.05 1.53 9.07
CA LEU A 240 -29.94 2.48 7.97
C LEU A 240 -30.91 2.07 6.88
N SER A 241 -31.71 3.01 6.41
CA SER A 241 -32.72 2.80 5.37
C SER A 241 -32.64 3.87 4.29
N VAL A 242 -33.01 3.50 3.06
CA VAL A 242 -32.96 4.34 1.88
C VAL A 242 -34.34 4.44 1.23
N ASP A 243 -34.73 5.66 0.84
CA ASP A 243 -35.83 5.95 -0.07
C ASP A 243 -35.25 6.39 -1.43
N THR A 244 -35.23 5.48 -2.40
CA THR A 244 -34.60 5.71 -3.70
C THR A 244 -35.29 6.77 -4.56
N ASP A 245 -36.57 7.07 -4.32
CA ASP A 245 -37.30 8.08 -5.09
C ASP A 245 -37.21 9.48 -4.46
N GLY A 246 -36.69 9.58 -3.24
CA GLY A 246 -36.50 10.83 -2.51
C GLY A 246 -37.80 11.53 -2.11
N SER A 247 -38.91 10.80 -2.05
CA SER A 247 -40.21 11.37 -1.67
C SER A 247 -40.29 11.76 -0.18
N GLY A 248 -39.42 11.16 0.66
CA GLY A 248 -39.45 11.32 2.10
C GLY A 248 -40.67 10.64 2.75
N ASN A 249 -41.39 9.80 2.02
CA ASN A 249 -42.52 9.05 2.56
C ASN A 249 -41.99 7.87 3.39
N ALA A 250 -42.34 7.83 4.68
CA ALA A 250 -41.92 6.77 5.60
C ALA A 250 -42.20 5.34 5.09
N ALA A 251 -43.21 5.15 4.23
CA ALA A 251 -43.53 3.84 3.64
C ALA A 251 -42.56 3.40 2.53
N ASN A 252 -41.76 4.30 1.96
CA ASN A 252 -40.85 4.02 0.85
C ASN A 252 -39.44 3.64 1.31
N PHE A 253 -39.10 3.90 2.58
CA PHE A 253 -37.79 3.56 3.12
C PHE A 253 -37.61 2.05 3.21
N VAL A 254 -36.57 1.56 2.54
CA VAL A 254 -36.12 0.16 2.56
C VAL A 254 -34.88 0.06 3.44
N ALA A 255 -34.87 -0.88 4.38
CA ALA A 255 -33.70 -1.13 5.22
C ALA A 255 -32.56 -1.72 4.38
N VAL A 256 -31.37 -1.11 4.44
CA VAL A 256 -30.19 -1.51 3.65
C VAL A 256 -29.05 -2.02 4.52
N ALA A 257 -28.94 -1.56 5.75
CA ALA A 257 -27.93 -2.06 6.69
C ALA A 257 -28.38 -1.95 8.15
N GLU A 258 -27.88 -2.85 8.98
CA GLU A 258 -27.88 -2.75 10.44
C GLU A 258 -26.45 -2.48 10.92
N LEU A 259 -26.27 -1.45 11.74
CA LEU A 259 -24.97 -1.05 12.28
C LEU A 259 -24.85 -1.58 13.71
N GLN A 260 -24.22 -2.74 13.88
CA GLN A 260 -24.28 -3.53 15.11
C GLN A 260 -23.79 -2.76 16.35
N ASN A 261 -22.70 -2.02 16.20
CA ASN A 261 -22.11 -1.23 17.29
C ASN A 261 -22.94 0.02 17.66
N GLY A 262 -23.92 0.39 16.83
CA GLY A 262 -24.88 1.46 17.10
C GLY A 262 -24.22 2.84 17.22
N PRO A 263 -23.61 3.35 16.14
CA PRO A 263 -23.00 4.68 16.14
C PRO A 263 -24.01 5.75 16.51
N ALA A 264 -23.51 6.86 17.07
CA ALA A 264 -24.34 7.98 17.43
C ALA A 264 -24.87 8.69 16.17
N ALA A 265 -26.07 9.28 16.26
CA ALA A 265 -26.52 10.19 15.21
C ALA A 265 -25.55 11.38 15.09
N GLY A 266 -25.32 11.85 13.87
CA GLY A 266 -24.33 12.88 13.56
C GLY A 266 -22.89 12.36 13.40
N THR A 267 -22.68 11.03 13.42
CA THR A 267 -21.35 10.45 13.18
C THR A 267 -21.28 9.59 11.92
N ILE A 268 -22.41 9.34 11.24
CA ILE A 268 -22.45 8.43 10.10
C ILE A 268 -22.21 9.22 8.82
N THR A 269 -21.09 8.97 8.16
CA THR A 269 -20.74 9.59 6.88
C THR A 269 -21.31 8.76 5.73
N ILE A 270 -22.13 9.39 4.90
CA ILE A 270 -22.74 8.81 3.71
C ILE A 270 -22.06 9.37 2.47
N LEU A 271 -21.72 8.49 1.52
CA LEU A 271 -21.40 8.85 0.14
C LEU A 271 -22.61 8.57 -0.75
N TYR A 272 -22.91 9.50 -1.65
CA TYR A 272 -24.05 9.39 -2.58
C TYR A 272 -23.77 10.21 -3.84
N ASP A 273 -24.42 9.88 -4.95
CA ASP A 273 -24.26 10.62 -6.20
C ASP A 273 -25.41 11.61 -6.42
N ASP A 274 -25.15 12.70 -7.14
CA ASP A 274 -26.20 13.53 -7.71
C ASP A 274 -26.63 13.04 -9.10
N THR A 275 -27.65 13.67 -9.70
CA THR A 275 -28.13 13.30 -11.05
C THR A 275 -27.11 13.46 -12.19
N ALA A 276 -25.95 14.06 -11.93
CA ALA A 276 -24.83 14.13 -12.86
C ALA A 276 -23.75 13.07 -12.57
N HIS A 277 -24.04 12.12 -11.67
CA HIS A 277 -23.12 11.09 -11.16
C HIS A 277 -21.85 11.69 -10.56
N VAL A 278 -22.00 12.83 -9.89
CA VAL A 278 -20.93 13.41 -9.07
C VAL A 278 -21.15 12.95 -7.64
N GLN A 279 -20.13 12.32 -7.06
CA GLN A 279 -20.17 11.86 -5.68
C GLN A 279 -20.08 13.04 -4.70
N HIS A 280 -20.93 12.99 -3.69
CA HIS A 280 -21.02 13.92 -2.58
C HIS A 280 -20.91 13.16 -1.25
N THR A 281 -20.61 13.89 -0.19
CA THR A 281 -20.54 13.35 1.16
C THR A 281 -21.37 14.18 2.13
N VAL A 282 -21.97 13.52 3.11
CA VAL A 282 -22.70 14.16 4.21
C VAL A 282 -22.66 13.30 5.46
N THR A 283 -22.60 13.94 6.63
CA THR A 283 -22.71 13.25 7.91
C THR A 283 -24.13 13.41 8.45
N ILE A 284 -24.76 12.28 8.83
CA ILE A 284 -26.12 12.20 9.39
C ILE A 284 -26.14 11.69 10.82
#